data_AF-A0A0P9CHF2-F1
#
_entry.id   AF-A0A0P9CHF2-F1
#
_cell.length_a   1.000
_cell.length_b   1.000
_cell.length_c   1.000
_cell.angle_alpha   90.00
_cell.angle_beta   90.00
_cell.angle_gamma   90.00
#
_symmetry.space_group_name_H-M   'P 1'
#
loop_
_entity.id
_entity.type
_entity.pdbx_description
1 polymer ?
#
loop_
_entity_poly.entity_id
_entity_poly.type
_entity_poly.pdbx_seq_one_letter_code
_entity_poly.pdbx_strand_id
1 'polypeptide(L)' 'MSKIKAENVNVYYGSKQALFDVSIDIAEKEVTALIGPSGCGKSTFLRCLNTGKLNNISRMLKIMIK' A
#
# COMPACT_ATOMS: atom_id res chain seq x y z
N MET A 1 4.97 16.94 -6.72
CA MET A 1 5.66 16.27 -5.60
C MET A 1 4.77 15.15 -5.10
N SER A 2 5.29 13.92 -5.08
CA SER A 2 4.62 12.72 -4.57
C SER A 2 4.43 12.81 -3.05
N LYS A 3 3.23 12.50 -2.55
CA LYS A 3 2.92 12.55 -1.11
C LYS A 3 3.20 11.22 -0.40
N ILE A 4 3.08 10.14 -1.16
CA ILE A 4 3.33 8.77 -0.71
C ILE A 4 4.13 8.09 -1.82
N LYS A 5 5.27 7.53 -1.45
CA LYS A 5 6.11 6.76 -2.36
C LYS A 5 6.48 5.45 -1.67
N ALA A 6 6.25 4.33 -2.35
CA ALA A 6 6.68 3.02 -1.90
C ALA A 6 7.39 2.33 -3.06
N GLU A 7 8.59 1.80 -2.81
CA GLU A 7 9.41 1.16 -3.83
C GLU A 7 9.81 -0.22 -3.33
N ASN A 8 9.64 -1.22 -4.20
CA ASN A 8 10.05 -2.61 -4.01
C ASN A 8 9.55 -3.21 -2.69
N VAL A 9 8.28 -2.95 -2.35
CA VAL A 9 7.67 -3.39 -1.10
C VAL A 9 7.45 -4.89 -1.13
N ASN A 10 8.14 -5.59 -0.24
CA ASN A 10 7.99 -7.00 0.01
C ASN A 10 7.50 -7.20 1.45
N VAL A 11 6.41 -7.97 1.62
CA VAL A 11 5.82 -8.20 2.94
C VAL A 11 5.68 -9.68 3.19
N TYR A 12 6.15 -10.12 4.35
CA TYR A 12 6.13 -11.50 4.79
C TYR A 12 5.35 -11.62 6.10
N TYR A 13 4.55 -12.68 6.21
CA TYR A 13 3.96 -13.15 7.46
C TYR A 13 4.56 -14.52 7.77
N GLY A 14 5.59 -14.53 8.62
CA GLY A 14 6.41 -15.72 8.83
C GLY A 14 7.11 -16.13 7.54
N SER A 15 6.95 -17.39 7.15
CA SER A 15 7.51 -17.93 5.90
C SER A 15 6.71 -17.58 4.64
N LYS A 16 5.48 -17.05 4.78
CA LYS A 16 4.61 -16.75 3.64
C LYS A 16 4.78 -15.30 3.20
N GLN A 17 5.13 -15.10 1.93
CA GLN A 17 5.13 -13.78 1.31
C GLN A 17 3.70 -13.37 0.92
N ALA A 18 3.31 -12.18 1.33
CA ALA A 18 1.98 -11.59 1.10
C ALA A 18 1.99 -10.45 0.08
N LEU A 19 3.12 -9.74 -0.08
CA LEU A 19 3.34 -8.77 -1.15
C LEU A 19 4.68 -9.05 -1.82
N PHE A 20 4.69 -8.93 -3.14
CA PHE A 20 5.82 -9.21 -4.00
C PHE A 20 6.13 -7.95 -4.80
N ASP A 21 7.28 -7.33 -4.51
CA ASP A 21 7.84 -6.22 -5.26
C ASP A 21 6.83 -5.12 -5.66
N VAL A 22 6.05 -4.63 -4.69
CA VAL A 22 5.02 -3.62 -4.96
C VAL A 22 5.64 -2.23 -4.93
N SER A 23 5.52 -1.51 -6.04
CA SER A 23 5.94 -0.10 -6.16
C SER A 23 4.74 0.78 -6.50
N ILE A 24 4.54 1.86 -5.76
CA ILE A 24 3.49 2.86 -6.00
C ILE A 24 4.01 4.26 -5.75
N ASP A 25 3.56 5.19 -6.59
CA ASP A 25 3.72 6.62 -6.40
C ASP A 25 2.32 7.24 -6.41
N ILE A 26 1.98 7.96 -5.34
CA ILE A 26 0.69 8.64 -5.20
C ILE A 26 0.95 10.12 -4.99
N ALA A 27 0.40 10.93 -5.88
CA ALA A 27 0.51 12.38 -5.81
C ALA A 27 -0.30 12.95 -4.64
N GLU A 28 0.07 14.16 -4.22
CA GLU A 28 -0.71 14.86 -3.21
C GLU A 28 -2.16 15.11 -3.68
N LYS A 29 -3.13 14.80 -2.81
CA LYS A 29 -4.59 14.92 -3.04
C LYS A 29 -5.13 14.00 -4.14
N GLU A 30 -4.35 13.02 -4.58
CA GLU A 30 -4.82 11.99 -5.49
C GLU A 30 -5.69 10.96 -4.77
N VAL A 31 -6.76 10.51 -5.43
CA VAL A 31 -7.60 9.42 -4.95
C VAL A 31 -7.26 8.16 -5.73
N THR A 32 -6.58 7.22 -5.08
CA THR A 32 -6.16 5.94 -5.67
C THR A 32 -6.98 4.78 -5.07
N ALA A 33 -7.44 3.86 -5.92
CA ALA A 33 -8.16 2.66 -5.50
C ALA A 33 -7.32 1.39 -5.72
N LEU A 34 -7.32 0.49 -4.75
CA LEU A 34 -6.71 -0.85 -4.88
C LEU A 34 -7.82 -1.85 -5.21
N ILE A 35 -7.78 -2.43 -6.41
CA ILE A 35 -8.80 -3.37 -6.91
C ILE A 35 -8.15 -4.72 -7.20
N GLY A 36 -8.83 -5.80 -6.82
CA GLY A 36 -8.37 -7.17 -7.07
C GLY A 36 -9.18 -8.21 -6.28
N PRO A 37 -9.01 -9.51 -6.55
CA PRO A 37 -9.74 -10.59 -5.88
C PRO A 37 -9.43 -10.68 -4.38
N SER A 38 -10.26 -11.39 -3.61
CA SER A 38 -9.99 -11.63 -2.19
C SER A 38 -8.63 -12.34 -2.02
N GLY A 39 -7.86 -11.93 -1.00
CA GLY A 39 -6.54 -12.50 -0.72
C GLY A 39 -5.37 -11.94 -1.54
N CYS A 40 -5.59 -11.04 -2.50
CA CYS A 40 -4.51 -10.49 -3.34
C CYS A 40 -3.59 -9.45 -2.66
N GLY A 41 -3.70 -9.25 -1.34
CA GLY A 41 -2.78 -8.38 -0.58
C GLY A 41 -3.20 -6.92 -0.39
N LYS A 42 -4.38 -6.48 -0.88
CA LYS A 42 -4.88 -5.09 -0.72
C LYS A 42 -4.82 -4.59 0.72
N SER A 43 -5.46 -5.31 1.65
CA SER A 43 -5.50 -4.95 3.06
C SER A 43 -4.13 -5.04 3.73
N THR A 44 -3.26 -5.95 3.26
CA THR A 44 -1.86 -6.03 3.71
C THR A 44 -1.10 -4.76 3.33
N PHE A 45 -1.22 -4.30 2.08
CA PHE A 45 -0.59 -3.07 1.61
C PHE A 45 -1.10 -1.84 2.35
N LEU A 46 -2.42 -1.73 2.53
CA LEU A 46 -3.07 -0.69 3.32
C LEU A 46 -2.56 -0.63 4.77
N ARG A 47 -2.38 -1.78 5.42
CA ARG A 47 -1.82 -1.83 6.78
C ARG A 47 -0.39 -1.30 6.81
N CYS A 48 0.44 -1.64 5.83
CA CYS A 48 1.80 -1.12 5.73
C CYS A 48 1.82 0.42 5.63
N LEU A 49 0.89 0.98 4.84
CA LEU A 49 0.71 2.44 4.72
C LEU A 49 0.18 3.08 6.02
N ASN A 50 -0.73 2.43 6.75
CA ASN A 50 -1.30 3.04 7.96
C ASN A 50 -0.42 2.93 9.21
N THR A 51 0.41 1.88 9.32
CA THR A 51 1.28 1.62 10.49
C THR A 51 2.62 2.37 10.43
N GLY A 52 2.89 3.15 9.36
CA GLY A 52 4.14 3.90 9.22
C GLY A 52 5.37 3.02 8.95
N LYS A 53 5.15 1.77 8.51
CA LYS A 53 6.23 0.86 8.10
C LYS A 53 6.83 1.23 6.74
N LEU A 54 6.20 2.17 6.04
CA LEU A 54 6.70 2.77 4.81
C LEU A 54 7.15 4.19 5.13
N ASN A 55 8.35 4.56 4.67
CA ASN A 55 8.95 5.86 4.95
C ASN A 55 8.22 6.97 4.16
N ASN A 56 8.01 8.16 4.75
CA ASN A 56 7.36 9.33 4.14
C ASN A 56 5.90 9.13 3.68
N ILE A 57 4.96 9.14 4.63
CA ILE A 57 3.52 9.09 4.36
C ILE A 57 2.88 10.35 4.92
N SER A 58 2.20 11.13 4.09
CA SER A 58 1.31 12.19 4.57
C SER A 58 -0.14 11.91 4.17
N ARG A 59 -1.03 11.94 5.17
CA ARG A 59 -2.36 11.30 5.17
C ARG A 59 -3.41 12.05 4.35
N MET A 60 -4.07 11.34 3.41
CA MET A 60 -5.52 11.09 3.38
C MET A 60 -5.83 10.11 2.23
N LEU A 61 -6.01 8.81 2.52
CA LEU A 61 -6.51 7.81 1.56
C LEU A 61 -7.94 7.40 1.94
N LYS A 62 -8.86 7.46 1.00
CA LYS A 62 -10.21 6.87 1.10
C LYS A 62 -10.26 5.69 0.14
N ILE A 63 -10.01 4.47 0.62
CA ILE A 63 -10.05 3.26 -0.21
C ILE A 63 -11.37 2.52 -0.02
N MET A 64 -12.04 2.23 -1.14
CA MET A 64 -13.17 1.30 -1.24
C MET A 64 -12.62 -0.13 -1.37
N ILE A 65 -12.90 -0.99 -0.39
CA ILE A 65 -12.73 -2.44 -0.52
C ILE A 65 -14.10 -3.00 -0.92
N LYS A 66 -14.22 -3.57 -2.11
CA LYS A 66 -15.33 -4.48 -2.47
C LYS A 66 -14.87 -5.91 -2.27
#